data_AF-A0A959ZYY2-F1
#
_entry.id   AF-A0A959ZYY2-F1
#
_cell.length_a   1.000
_cell.length_b   1.000
_cell.length_c   1.000
_cell.angle_alpha   90.00
_cell.angle_beta   90.00
_cell.angle_gamma   90.00
#
_symmetry.space_group_name_H-M   'P 1'
#
loop_
_entity.id
_entity.type
_entity.pdbx_description
1 polymer ?
#
loop_
_entity_poly.entity_id
_entity_poly.type
_entity_poly.pdbx_seq_one_letter_code
_entity_poly.pdbx_strand_id
1 'polypeptide(L)'
;GIWAFHANNTRIEHNLVSGMKFNGCDGSGYDIDYDQDGTVVQYNRSHDNEGGFMLLCTDDQPRSAQVRFNLSVNDGFSFNSSPCSRPAGTYDGIRIYNNTIVGPDPGVGTLGYETAQLYGPPSLDFFNNALVATEAGRGFTCEPGCRRNLFFRMPPAGAEALAKPPRFAARRPYEGDAPPASFALRPRSAAIGAGARIPTDAERDFFGTRIDRTGRPDIGFFQTR
;
A
#
# COMPACT_ATOMS: atom_id res chain seq x y z
N GLY A 1 15.40 -3.91 0.69
CA GLY A 1 14.44 -4.13 -0.39
C GLY A 1 14.97 -3.61 -1.72
N ILE A 2 14.07 -3.25 -2.63
CA ILE A 2 14.38 -2.57 -3.90
C ILE A 2 13.95 -1.11 -3.79
N TRP A 3 14.85 -0.19 -4.10
CA TRP A 3 14.63 1.25 -3.95
C TRP A 3 15.61 2.04 -4.82
N ALA A 4 15.43 3.36 -4.86
CA ALA A 4 16.37 4.29 -5.45
C ALA A 4 16.59 5.49 -4.52
N PHE A 5 17.77 6.09 -4.60
CA PHE A 5 18.18 7.28 -3.86
C PHE A 5 18.56 8.39 -4.84
N HIS A 6 18.17 9.65 -4.57
CA HIS A 6 18.66 10.80 -5.34
C HIS A 6 18.49 10.61 -6.86
N ALA A 7 17.28 10.18 -7.25
CA ALA A 7 16.94 9.83 -8.63
C ALA A 7 15.47 10.16 -8.93
N ASN A 8 15.22 10.71 -10.11
CA ASN A 8 13.89 11.14 -10.52
C ASN A 8 13.30 10.20 -11.57
N ASN A 9 11.96 10.13 -11.61
CA ASN A 9 11.18 9.34 -12.56
C ASN A 9 11.53 7.84 -12.53
N THR A 10 11.90 7.34 -11.36
CA THR A 10 12.22 5.92 -11.16
C THR A 10 10.94 5.08 -11.29
N ARG A 11 11.01 3.98 -12.05
CA ARG A 11 9.92 3.00 -12.13
C ARG A 11 10.38 1.68 -11.55
N ILE A 12 9.71 1.25 -10.47
CA ILE A 12 9.92 -0.05 -9.82
C ILE A 12 8.66 -0.87 -10.08
N GLU A 13 8.74 -1.85 -10.98
CA GLU A 13 7.59 -2.67 -11.35
C GLU A 13 7.89 -4.13 -11.67
N HIS A 14 6.91 -5.00 -11.46
CA HIS A 14 6.98 -6.44 -11.70
C HIS A 14 8.07 -7.18 -10.89
N ASN A 15 8.35 -6.70 -9.68
CA ASN A 15 9.34 -7.30 -8.77
C ASN A 15 8.68 -8.13 -7.66
N LEU A 16 9.50 -8.97 -7.03
CA LEU A 16 9.20 -9.70 -5.80
C LEU A 16 10.29 -9.43 -4.78
N VAL A 17 9.93 -9.01 -3.56
CA VAL A 17 10.87 -8.87 -2.43
C VAL A 17 10.32 -9.57 -1.20
N SER A 18 11.14 -10.38 -0.54
CA SER A 18 10.72 -11.08 0.66
C SER A 18 11.82 -11.39 1.65
N GLY A 19 11.41 -11.67 2.89
CA GLY A 19 12.30 -12.13 3.96
C GLY A 19 13.30 -11.10 4.46
N MET A 20 13.08 -9.80 4.18
CA MET A 20 13.93 -8.73 4.69
C MET A 20 13.89 -8.71 6.22
N LYS A 21 15.05 -8.58 6.84
CA LYS A 21 15.22 -8.56 8.30
C LYS A 21 15.30 -7.13 8.83
N PHE A 22 14.59 -6.87 9.92
CA PHE A 22 14.64 -5.59 10.58
C PHE A 22 15.99 -5.44 11.27
N ASN A 23 16.75 -4.40 10.89
CA ASN A 23 18.13 -4.21 11.34
C ASN A 23 18.27 -3.14 12.44
N GLY A 24 17.15 -2.72 13.05
CA GLY A 24 17.09 -1.58 13.96
C GLY A 24 16.75 -0.26 13.28
N CYS A 25 16.67 -0.24 11.95
CA CYS A 25 16.30 0.94 11.18
C CYS A 25 15.35 0.58 10.03
N ASP A 26 15.82 -0.18 9.05
CA ASP A 26 15.08 -0.55 7.85
C ASP A 26 14.64 -2.02 7.91
N GLY A 27 14.23 -2.57 6.76
CA GLY A 27 13.78 -3.94 6.63
C GLY A 27 12.57 -4.09 5.71
N SER A 28 12.19 -3.01 5.01
CA SER A 28 11.04 -3.00 4.11
C SER A 28 11.34 -3.63 2.75
N GLY A 29 10.27 -4.11 2.10
CA GLY A 29 10.33 -4.66 0.75
C GLY A 29 10.72 -3.62 -0.30
N TYR A 30 10.12 -2.45 -0.23
CA TYR A 30 10.38 -1.31 -1.13
C TYR A 30 10.59 -0.02 -0.34
N ASP A 31 11.10 1.02 -0.99
CA ASP A 31 11.23 2.37 -0.38
C ASP A 31 10.88 3.50 -1.37
N ILE A 32 10.25 4.55 -0.84
CA ILE A 32 10.28 5.90 -1.41
C ILE A 32 11.30 6.67 -0.57
N ASP A 33 12.55 6.68 -1.03
CA ASP A 33 13.67 7.27 -0.30
C ASP A 33 13.78 8.80 -0.55
N TYR A 34 14.70 9.45 0.14
CA TYR A 34 15.02 10.87 -0.01
C TYR A 34 15.51 11.23 -1.42
N ASP A 35 15.26 12.49 -1.79
CA ASP A 35 15.68 13.09 -3.06
C ASP A 35 15.16 12.32 -4.30
N GLN A 36 13.96 11.73 -4.18
CA GLN A 36 13.23 11.08 -5.25
C GLN A 36 12.06 11.97 -5.69
N ASP A 37 11.91 12.26 -6.98
CA ASP A 37 10.71 12.91 -7.52
C ASP A 37 10.19 12.20 -8.77
N GLY A 38 8.89 11.90 -8.81
CA GLY A 38 8.22 11.19 -9.90
C GLY A 38 8.32 9.67 -9.81
N THR A 39 8.70 9.11 -8.65
CA THR A 39 8.87 7.65 -8.50
C THR A 39 7.53 6.92 -8.54
N VAL A 40 7.48 5.81 -9.29
CA VAL A 40 6.31 4.94 -9.41
C VAL A 40 6.66 3.52 -9.00
N VAL A 41 6.03 3.03 -7.94
CA VAL A 41 6.14 1.65 -7.44
C VAL A 41 4.84 0.93 -7.76
N GLN A 42 4.85 0.01 -8.73
CA GLN A 42 3.63 -0.63 -9.21
C GLN A 42 3.76 -2.09 -9.62
N TYR A 43 2.67 -2.86 -9.50
CA TYR A 43 2.62 -4.26 -9.95
C TYR A 43 3.67 -5.16 -9.30
N ASN A 44 4.14 -4.77 -8.10
CA ASN A 44 5.11 -5.52 -7.34
C ASN A 44 4.43 -6.40 -6.29
N ARG A 45 5.15 -7.42 -5.86
CA ARG A 45 4.78 -8.28 -4.75
C ARG A 45 5.79 -8.16 -3.62
N SER A 46 5.31 -8.15 -2.38
CA SER A 46 6.16 -8.30 -1.20
C SER A 46 5.57 -9.32 -0.23
N HIS A 47 6.44 -10.02 0.51
CA HIS A 47 6.00 -10.83 1.64
C HIS A 47 7.05 -11.07 2.71
N ASP A 48 6.60 -11.30 3.94
CA ASP A 48 7.44 -11.69 5.08
C ASP A 48 8.62 -10.74 5.35
N ASN A 49 8.49 -9.45 5.00
CA ASN A 49 9.47 -8.43 5.29
C ASN A 49 9.19 -7.84 6.67
N GLU A 50 10.13 -7.98 7.60
CA GLU A 50 9.97 -7.55 9.00
C GLU A 50 9.78 -6.03 9.11
N GLY A 51 10.39 -5.24 8.23
CA GLY A 51 10.23 -3.78 8.20
C GLY A 51 8.97 -3.29 7.48
N GLY A 52 8.21 -4.18 6.84
CA GLY A 52 6.96 -3.85 6.16
C GLY A 52 7.03 -3.85 4.64
N PHE A 53 5.91 -3.52 4.00
CA PHE A 53 5.80 -3.42 2.55
C PHE A 53 6.62 -2.26 2.00
N MET A 54 6.42 -1.08 2.57
CA MET A 54 6.91 0.17 2.02
C MET A 54 7.53 1.03 3.13
N LEU A 55 8.82 1.32 3.01
CA LEU A 55 9.46 2.40 3.76
C LEU A 55 9.09 3.72 3.09
N LEU A 56 8.77 4.73 3.91
CA LEU A 56 8.53 6.08 3.47
C LEU A 56 9.53 7.01 4.14
N CYS A 57 10.48 7.50 3.35
CA CYS A 57 11.36 8.59 3.71
C CYS A 57 10.87 9.87 3.02
N THR A 58 10.79 10.97 3.75
CA THR A 58 10.23 12.21 3.22
C THR A 58 11.18 13.38 3.35
N ASP A 59 11.30 14.14 2.26
CA ASP A 59 12.02 15.41 2.23
C ASP A 59 11.16 16.54 2.85
N ASP A 60 11.82 17.61 3.30
CA ASP A 60 11.16 18.83 3.78
C ASP A 60 10.30 19.49 2.69
N GLN A 61 10.75 19.39 1.43
CA GLN A 61 10.00 19.88 0.28
C GLN A 61 9.15 18.75 -0.33
N PRO A 62 7.89 19.03 -0.72
CA PRO A 62 7.04 18.03 -1.35
C PRO A 62 7.69 17.36 -2.56
N ARG A 63 7.60 16.03 -2.62
CA ARG A 63 8.03 15.19 -3.73
C ARG A 63 6.86 14.41 -4.29
N SER A 64 6.84 14.15 -5.59
CA SER A 64 5.80 13.32 -6.18
C SER A 64 6.19 11.84 -6.16
N ALA A 65 5.29 10.99 -5.69
CA ALA A 65 5.45 9.54 -5.80
C ALA A 65 4.08 8.85 -5.94
N GLN A 66 4.07 7.69 -6.58
CA GLN A 66 2.88 6.86 -6.74
C GLN A 66 3.18 5.41 -6.35
N VAL A 67 2.47 4.88 -5.36
CA VAL A 67 2.51 3.46 -4.97
C VAL A 67 1.18 2.83 -5.30
N ARG A 68 1.12 1.97 -6.33
CA ARG A 68 -0.15 1.50 -6.86
C ARG A 68 -0.18 0.08 -7.39
N PHE A 69 -1.32 -0.58 -7.25
CA PHE A 69 -1.54 -1.93 -7.80
C PHE A 69 -0.46 -2.95 -7.34
N ASN A 70 0.04 -2.83 -6.11
CA ASN A 70 0.96 -3.80 -5.51
C ASN A 70 0.19 -4.78 -4.61
N LEU A 71 0.78 -5.96 -4.40
CA LEU A 71 0.30 -6.97 -3.46
C LEU A 71 1.35 -7.19 -2.36
N SER A 72 0.97 -6.90 -1.12
CA SER A 72 1.78 -7.19 0.07
C SER A 72 1.11 -8.26 0.91
N VAL A 73 1.86 -9.28 1.31
CA VAL A 73 1.34 -10.43 2.07
C VAL A 73 2.24 -10.74 3.26
N ASN A 74 1.73 -10.67 4.46
CA ASN A 74 2.45 -10.98 5.70
C ASN A 74 3.73 -10.14 5.92
N ASP A 75 3.80 -8.93 5.35
CA ASP A 75 4.80 -7.94 5.75
C ASP A 75 4.43 -7.35 7.12
N GLY A 76 5.43 -6.97 7.90
CA GLY A 76 5.25 -6.52 9.29
C GLY A 76 4.37 -5.26 9.43
N PHE A 77 4.36 -4.40 8.40
CA PHE A 77 3.57 -3.17 8.33
C PHE A 77 3.12 -2.91 6.89
N SER A 78 2.02 -2.17 6.71
CA SER A 78 1.70 -1.58 5.41
C SER A 78 2.73 -0.53 5.02
N PHE A 79 3.04 0.37 5.96
CA PHE A 79 4.01 1.44 5.78
C PHE A 79 4.83 1.58 7.05
N ASN A 80 6.12 1.83 6.90
CA ASN A 80 7.00 2.13 8.02
C ASN A 80 7.73 3.44 7.72
N SER A 81 8.08 4.17 8.78
CA SER A 81 8.93 5.35 8.71
C SER A 81 10.13 5.13 9.60
N SER A 82 11.34 5.28 9.05
CA SER A 82 12.58 5.01 9.78
C SER A 82 13.53 6.20 9.72
N PRO A 83 13.24 7.29 10.46
CA PRO A 83 14.04 8.52 10.50
C PRO A 83 15.32 8.34 11.32
N CYS A 84 16.13 7.33 11.02
CA CYS A 84 17.28 6.95 11.86
C CYS A 84 18.41 7.97 11.84
N SER A 85 18.62 8.63 10.69
CA SER A 85 19.68 9.62 10.49
C SER A 85 19.18 10.95 9.92
N ARG A 86 17.90 11.03 9.54
CA ARG A 86 17.26 12.22 8.99
C ARG A 86 15.84 12.34 9.54
N PRO A 87 15.39 13.55 9.93
CA PRO A 87 13.99 13.78 10.29
C PRO A 87 13.09 13.58 9.07
N ALA A 88 11.81 13.31 9.32
CA ALA A 88 10.83 13.29 8.24
C ALA A 88 10.33 14.69 7.91
N GLY A 89 10.20 14.95 6.62
CA GLY A 89 9.49 16.11 6.10
C GLY A 89 8.01 15.81 5.86
N THR A 90 7.53 16.09 4.65
CA THR A 90 6.09 16.02 4.30
C THR A 90 5.75 14.84 3.37
N TYR A 91 4.55 14.27 3.52
CA TYR A 91 3.99 13.30 2.56
C TYR A 91 3.21 13.97 1.41
N ASP A 92 3.22 15.30 1.33
CA ASP A 92 2.57 16.05 0.25
C ASP A 92 3.10 15.59 -1.12
N GLY A 93 2.19 15.27 -2.04
CA GLY A 93 2.53 14.80 -3.38
C GLY A 93 2.67 13.28 -3.52
N ILE A 94 2.70 12.54 -2.41
CA ILE A 94 2.70 11.08 -2.40
C ILE A 94 1.25 10.58 -2.51
N ARG A 95 1.03 9.67 -3.47
CA ARG A 95 -0.25 8.99 -3.67
C ARG A 95 -0.07 7.50 -3.52
N ILE A 96 -0.88 6.89 -2.66
CA ILE A 96 -0.86 5.44 -2.44
C ILE A 96 -2.27 4.92 -2.68
N TYR A 97 -2.44 4.14 -3.74
CA TYR A 97 -3.77 3.72 -4.16
C TYR A 97 -3.86 2.38 -4.85
N ASN A 98 -5.02 1.73 -4.75
CA ASN A 98 -5.25 0.44 -5.41
C ASN A 98 -4.23 -0.64 -5.02
N ASN A 99 -3.66 -0.61 -3.83
CA ASN A 99 -2.83 -1.71 -3.31
C ASN A 99 -3.69 -2.70 -2.52
N THR A 100 -3.25 -3.96 -2.45
CA THR A 100 -3.85 -4.95 -1.54
C THR A 100 -2.77 -5.41 -0.56
N ILE A 101 -3.02 -5.14 0.71
CA ILE A 101 -2.08 -5.38 1.81
C ILE A 101 -2.78 -6.28 2.82
N VAL A 102 -2.21 -7.46 3.03
CA VAL A 102 -2.78 -8.50 3.87
C VAL A 102 -1.72 -8.94 4.87
N GLY A 103 -2.06 -8.99 6.15
CA GLY A 103 -1.11 -9.37 7.21
C GLY A 103 -1.79 -9.46 8.58
N PRO A 104 -1.08 -9.88 9.64
CA PRO A 104 -1.62 -9.94 11.00
C PRO A 104 -2.24 -8.61 11.43
N ASP A 105 -1.46 -7.54 11.27
CA ASP A 105 -1.88 -6.15 11.42
C ASP A 105 -1.28 -5.30 10.27
N PRO A 106 -2.04 -4.99 9.21
CA PRO A 106 -1.58 -4.13 8.12
C PRO A 106 -1.65 -2.64 8.53
N GLY A 107 -1.18 -2.32 9.74
CA GLY A 107 -1.08 -0.96 10.26
C GLY A 107 0.15 -0.23 9.74
N VAL A 108 0.56 0.81 10.48
CA VAL A 108 1.77 1.59 10.20
C VAL A 108 2.77 1.47 11.35
N GLY A 109 4.05 1.63 11.01
CA GLY A 109 5.15 1.56 11.96
C GLY A 109 6.03 2.81 11.95
N THR A 110 6.79 2.99 13.02
CA THR A 110 7.94 3.89 13.08
C THR A 110 9.09 3.18 13.75
N LEU A 111 10.25 3.11 13.09
CA LEU A 111 11.42 2.35 13.56
C LEU A 111 11.07 0.90 13.94
N GLY A 112 10.17 0.27 13.17
CA GLY A 112 9.75 -1.11 13.40
C GLY A 112 8.80 -1.31 14.60
N TYR A 113 8.32 -0.24 15.22
CA TYR A 113 7.29 -0.28 16.25
C TYR A 113 5.96 0.21 15.71
N GLU A 114 4.87 -0.47 16.05
CA GLU A 114 3.52 -0.09 15.64
C GLU A 114 3.13 1.31 16.16
N THR A 115 2.47 2.10 15.31
CA THR A 115 1.96 3.44 15.68
C THR A 115 0.53 3.65 15.16
N ALA A 116 -0.16 4.64 15.73
CA ALA A 116 -1.53 5.02 15.31
C ALA A 116 -1.56 6.13 14.24
N GLN A 117 -0.38 6.64 13.84
CA GLN A 117 -0.22 7.77 12.93
C GLN A 117 1.05 7.58 12.11
N LEU A 118 1.02 8.05 10.85
CA LEU A 118 2.23 8.18 10.06
C LEU A 118 3.21 9.15 10.76
N TYR A 119 4.50 8.94 10.56
CA TYR A 119 5.51 9.79 11.16
C TYR A 119 5.58 11.12 10.42
N GLY A 120 5.00 12.19 10.99
CA GLY A 120 4.91 13.52 10.38
C GLY A 120 3.46 13.95 10.07
N PRO A 121 3.23 15.15 9.51
CA PRO A 121 1.90 15.64 9.17
C PRO A 121 1.23 14.74 8.11
N PRO A 122 -0.04 14.35 8.27
CA PRO A 122 -0.70 13.45 7.34
C PRO A 122 -1.19 14.22 6.10
N SER A 123 -0.32 14.38 5.10
CA SER A 123 -0.63 15.01 3.81
C SER A 123 -0.77 14.01 2.64
N LEU A 124 -0.77 12.72 2.95
CA LEU A 124 -0.78 11.62 1.98
C LEU A 124 -2.15 11.46 1.30
N ASP A 125 -2.17 11.27 -0.02
CA ASP A 125 -3.37 10.87 -0.77
C ASP A 125 -3.52 9.33 -0.74
N PHE A 126 -4.39 8.82 0.15
CA PHE A 126 -4.52 7.39 0.46
C PHE A 126 -5.91 6.86 0.10
N PHE A 127 -6.05 6.16 -1.02
CA PHE A 127 -7.38 5.78 -1.52
C PHE A 127 -7.42 4.46 -2.28
N ASN A 128 -8.59 3.82 -2.34
CA ASN A 128 -8.79 2.55 -3.07
C ASN A 128 -7.89 1.39 -2.63
N ASN A 129 -7.22 1.47 -1.47
CA ASN A 129 -6.42 0.36 -0.95
C ASN A 129 -7.31 -0.64 -0.22
N ALA A 130 -6.95 -1.92 -0.26
CA ALA A 130 -7.54 -2.98 0.55
C ALA A 130 -6.56 -3.41 1.62
N LEU A 131 -6.84 -3.09 2.88
CA LEU A 131 -6.08 -3.51 4.05
C LEU A 131 -6.87 -4.61 4.76
N VAL A 132 -6.27 -5.78 4.87
CA VAL A 132 -6.95 -6.99 5.32
C VAL A 132 -6.17 -7.60 6.48
N ALA A 133 -6.67 -7.37 7.69
CA ALA A 133 -6.08 -7.96 8.88
C ALA A 133 -6.48 -9.43 9.02
N THR A 134 -5.49 -10.29 9.27
CA THR A 134 -5.68 -11.73 9.50
C THR A 134 -5.88 -12.04 10.98
N GLU A 135 -5.54 -11.11 11.86
CA GLU A 135 -5.81 -11.13 13.31
C GLU A 135 -6.74 -9.98 13.71
N ALA A 136 -6.25 -8.98 14.41
CA ALA A 136 -7.00 -7.78 14.77
C ALA A 136 -6.13 -6.58 14.43
N GLY A 137 -6.39 -5.98 13.27
CA GLY A 137 -5.57 -4.86 12.81
C GLY A 137 -5.89 -3.59 13.60
N ARG A 138 -4.87 -2.80 13.87
CA ARG A 138 -5.01 -1.50 14.50
C ARG A 138 -5.34 -0.46 13.45
N GLY A 139 -6.17 0.51 13.83
CA GLY A 139 -6.43 1.66 12.97
C GLY A 139 -5.22 2.59 12.96
N PHE A 140 -5.06 3.35 11.89
CA PHE A 140 -4.13 4.47 11.83
C PHE A 140 -4.79 5.68 11.18
N THR A 141 -4.23 6.86 11.44
CA THR A 141 -4.73 8.12 10.88
C THR A 141 -4.13 8.35 9.50
N CYS A 142 -4.98 8.60 8.51
CA CYS A 142 -4.62 8.87 7.11
C CYS A 142 -5.32 10.12 6.53
N GLU A 143 -6.07 10.86 7.36
CA GLU A 143 -6.78 12.07 6.96
C GLU A 143 -5.82 13.23 6.66
N PRO A 144 -6.13 14.14 5.72
CA PRO A 144 -7.42 14.30 5.03
C PRO A 144 -7.52 13.55 3.69
N GLY A 145 -6.44 12.93 3.22
CA GLY A 145 -6.41 12.26 1.90
C GLY A 145 -7.07 10.88 1.88
N CYS A 146 -7.58 10.41 3.02
CA CYS A 146 -8.10 9.07 3.17
C CYS A 146 -9.52 8.92 2.63
N ARG A 147 -9.71 8.08 1.60
CA ARG A 147 -11.06 7.80 1.08
C ARG A 147 -11.19 6.45 0.39
N ARG A 148 -12.38 5.85 0.46
CA ARG A 148 -12.76 4.64 -0.31
C ARG A 148 -11.75 3.50 -0.22
N ASN A 149 -11.15 3.33 0.95
CA ASN A 149 -10.32 2.16 1.25
C ASN A 149 -11.21 1.07 1.86
N LEU A 150 -10.80 -0.19 1.71
CA LEU A 150 -11.39 -1.33 2.41
C LEU A 150 -10.49 -1.69 3.59
N PHE A 151 -11.07 -1.72 4.79
CA PHE A 151 -10.44 -2.09 6.04
C PHE A 151 -11.16 -3.33 6.61
N PHE A 152 -10.62 -4.51 6.40
CA PHE A 152 -11.23 -5.74 6.92
C PHE A 152 -10.56 -6.16 8.23
N ARG A 153 -11.37 -6.36 9.28
CA ARG A 153 -10.93 -6.72 10.64
C ARG A 153 -9.98 -5.71 11.28
N MET A 154 -10.14 -4.44 10.91
CA MET A 154 -9.48 -3.29 11.52
C MET A 154 -10.41 -2.06 11.45
N PRO A 155 -10.22 -1.04 12.31
CA PRO A 155 -11.02 0.18 12.27
C PRO A 155 -10.96 0.86 10.89
N PRO A 156 -12.11 1.19 10.27
CA PRO A 156 -12.14 1.96 9.03
C PRO A 156 -11.74 3.42 9.28
N ALA A 157 -11.06 4.03 8.32
CA ALA A 157 -10.67 5.44 8.32
C ALA A 157 -10.92 6.08 6.95
N GLY A 158 -11.18 7.38 6.88
CA GLY A 158 -11.45 8.04 5.61
C GLY A 158 -12.91 8.10 5.21
N ALA A 159 -13.19 9.00 4.28
CA ALA A 159 -14.50 9.15 3.66
C ALA A 159 -14.89 7.87 2.88
N GLU A 160 -16.10 7.39 3.08
CA GLU A 160 -16.67 6.23 2.35
C GLU A 160 -15.82 4.94 2.46
N ALA A 161 -15.15 4.75 3.60
CA ALA A 161 -14.44 3.52 3.90
C ALA A 161 -15.38 2.31 3.96
N LEU A 162 -14.88 1.15 3.50
CA LEU A 162 -15.58 -0.12 3.57
C LEU A 162 -14.99 -0.99 4.69
N ALA A 163 -15.84 -1.64 5.48
CA ALA A 163 -15.42 -2.59 6.51
C ALA A 163 -15.94 -4.02 6.27
N LYS A 164 -16.14 -4.39 4.99
CA LYS A 164 -16.71 -5.68 4.57
C LYS A 164 -15.62 -6.66 4.14
N PRO A 165 -15.86 -7.99 4.21
CA PRO A 165 -14.92 -8.98 3.70
C PRO A 165 -14.58 -8.70 2.22
N PRO A 166 -13.30 -8.80 1.81
CA PRO A 166 -12.89 -8.57 0.43
C PRO A 166 -13.38 -9.67 -0.52
N ARG A 167 -13.74 -10.85 0.01
CA ARG A 167 -14.20 -12.03 -0.75
C ARG A 167 -13.17 -12.47 -1.81
N PHE A 168 -11.95 -12.71 -1.37
CA PHE A 168 -10.88 -13.23 -2.22
C PHE A 168 -11.20 -14.60 -2.84
N ALA A 169 -10.52 -14.92 -3.94
CA ALA A 169 -10.65 -16.18 -4.66
C ALA A 169 -10.30 -17.38 -3.77
N ALA A 170 -9.31 -17.27 -2.90
CA ALA A 170 -9.03 -18.24 -1.84
C ALA A 170 -9.58 -17.77 -0.49
N ARG A 171 -9.89 -18.73 0.40
CA ARG A 171 -10.48 -18.44 1.72
C ARG A 171 -9.50 -17.76 2.69
N ARG A 172 -8.21 -18.11 2.60
CA ARG A 172 -7.11 -17.61 3.46
C ARG A 172 -5.76 -17.69 2.72
N PRO A 173 -5.52 -16.89 1.67
CA PRO A 173 -4.24 -16.89 0.96
C PRO A 173 -3.18 -16.08 1.71
N TYR A 174 -3.02 -16.26 3.02
CA TYR A 174 -2.24 -15.34 3.86
C TYR A 174 -0.77 -15.73 4.02
N GLU A 175 -0.39 -16.86 3.44
CA GLU A 175 1.01 -17.26 3.34
C GLU A 175 1.73 -16.39 2.31
N GLY A 176 2.97 -16.02 2.61
CA GLY A 176 3.76 -15.12 1.76
C GLY A 176 3.92 -15.64 0.32
N ASP A 177 3.94 -16.96 0.11
CA ASP A 177 4.08 -17.62 -1.18
C ASP A 177 2.75 -17.78 -1.95
N ALA A 178 1.60 -17.40 -1.38
CA ALA A 178 0.29 -17.53 -2.00
C ALA A 178 0.23 -16.85 -3.39
N PRO A 179 -0.25 -17.54 -4.45
CA PRO A 179 -0.33 -16.95 -5.79
C PRO A 179 -1.16 -15.67 -5.79
N PRO A 180 -0.77 -14.60 -6.51
CA PRO A 180 -1.55 -13.36 -6.56
C PRO A 180 -3.01 -13.56 -6.95
N ALA A 181 -3.30 -14.50 -7.87
CA ALA A 181 -4.66 -14.82 -8.31
C ALA A 181 -5.58 -15.27 -7.14
N SER A 182 -5.01 -15.78 -6.06
CA SER A 182 -5.74 -16.14 -4.84
C SER A 182 -6.41 -14.94 -4.17
N PHE A 183 -5.92 -13.73 -4.41
CA PHE A 183 -6.45 -12.47 -3.88
C PHE A 183 -7.40 -11.76 -4.86
N ALA A 184 -7.70 -12.34 -6.03
CA ALA A 184 -8.70 -11.79 -6.93
C ALA A 184 -10.08 -11.71 -6.25
N LEU A 185 -10.84 -10.66 -6.53
CA LEU A 185 -12.17 -10.46 -5.96
C LEU A 185 -13.18 -11.43 -6.57
N ARG A 186 -14.00 -12.07 -5.74
CA ARG A 186 -15.15 -12.87 -6.19
C ARG A 186 -16.38 -11.99 -6.43
N PRO A 187 -17.35 -12.45 -7.24
CA PRO A 187 -18.62 -11.77 -7.42
C PRO A 187 -19.28 -11.40 -6.09
N ARG A 188 -19.94 -10.23 -6.08
CA ARG A 188 -20.59 -9.63 -4.90
C ARG A 188 -19.62 -9.22 -3.79
N SER A 189 -18.33 -9.03 -4.09
CA SER A 189 -17.45 -8.25 -3.22
C SER A 189 -17.91 -6.79 -3.19
N ALA A 190 -17.90 -6.18 -2.01
CA ALA A 190 -18.21 -4.76 -1.88
C ALA A 190 -17.11 -3.85 -2.45
N ALA A 191 -15.92 -4.40 -2.70
CA ALA A 191 -14.80 -3.69 -3.31
C ALA A 191 -14.98 -3.45 -4.81
N ILE A 192 -15.87 -4.19 -5.48
CA ILE A 192 -16.11 -4.08 -6.92
C ILE A 192 -16.83 -2.76 -7.23
N GLY A 193 -16.28 -1.95 -8.13
CA GLY A 193 -16.82 -0.66 -8.56
C GLY A 193 -16.92 0.41 -7.47
N ALA A 194 -16.24 0.23 -6.33
CA ALA A 194 -16.39 1.09 -5.16
C ALA A 194 -15.31 2.19 -5.04
N GLY A 195 -14.27 2.14 -5.85
CA GLY A 195 -13.13 3.05 -5.78
C GLY A 195 -13.42 4.47 -6.28
N ALA A 196 -12.57 5.42 -5.88
CA ALA A 196 -12.44 6.73 -6.49
C ALA A 196 -11.82 6.61 -7.89
N ARG A 197 -12.04 7.62 -8.73
CA ARG A 197 -11.30 7.76 -9.99
C ARG A 197 -9.80 7.89 -9.69
N ILE A 198 -8.99 7.25 -10.52
CA ILE A 198 -7.52 7.19 -10.39
C ILE A 198 -6.86 8.00 -11.52
N PRO A 199 -5.58 8.42 -11.35
CA PRO A 199 -4.78 9.01 -12.41
C PRO A 199 -4.82 8.25 -13.76
N THR A 200 -4.68 8.98 -14.87
CA THR A 200 -4.84 8.42 -16.23
C THR A 200 -3.63 7.60 -16.69
N ASP A 201 -2.46 7.81 -16.09
CA ASP A 201 -1.22 7.09 -16.34
C ASP A 201 -1.22 5.66 -15.75
N ALA A 202 -2.19 5.31 -14.91
CA ALA A 202 -2.44 3.93 -14.47
C ALA A 202 -3.40 3.22 -15.43
N GLU A 203 -2.90 2.56 -16.48
CA GLU A 203 -3.78 1.95 -17.51
C GLU A 203 -4.26 0.54 -17.18
N ARG A 204 -3.51 -0.19 -16.35
CA ARG A 204 -3.71 -1.61 -16.09
C ARG A 204 -3.59 -1.94 -14.60
N ASP A 205 -4.21 -3.04 -14.21
CA ASP A 205 -4.07 -3.64 -12.90
C ASP A 205 -2.82 -4.54 -12.81
N PHE A 206 -2.62 -5.21 -11.66
CA PHE A 206 -1.50 -6.12 -11.43
C PHE A 206 -1.38 -7.25 -12.45
N PHE A 207 -2.50 -7.72 -13.03
CA PHE A 207 -2.54 -8.82 -13.99
C PHE A 207 -2.52 -8.33 -15.45
N GLY A 208 -2.33 -7.03 -15.67
CA GLY A 208 -2.36 -6.42 -16.99
C GLY A 208 -3.77 -6.22 -17.56
N THR A 209 -4.83 -6.42 -16.77
CA THR A 209 -6.20 -6.10 -17.19
C THR A 209 -6.35 -4.59 -17.32
N ARG A 210 -6.93 -4.14 -18.43
CA ARG A 210 -7.22 -2.71 -18.64
C ARG A 210 -8.25 -2.24 -17.62
N ILE A 211 -7.98 -1.09 -17.02
CA ILE A 211 -8.90 -0.46 -16.08
C ILE A 211 -10.04 0.18 -16.88
N ASP A 212 -11.28 -0.20 -16.57
CA ASP A 212 -12.46 0.44 -17.16
C ASP A 212 -12.58 1.87 -16.63
N ARG A 213 -12.63 2.83 -17.56
CA ARG A 213 -12.71 4.26 -17.26
C ARG A 213 -14.15 4.80 -17.28
N THR A 214 -15.10 4.02 -17.78
CA THR A 214 -16.52 4.39 -17.83
C THR A 214 -17.16 4.31 -16.44
N GLY A 215 -16.78 3.28 -15.67
CA GLY A 215 -17.15 3.09 -14.28
C GLY A 215 -16.15 3.66 -13.27
N ARG A 216 -16.36 3.28 -12.01
CA ARG A 216 -15.38 3.42 -10.92
C ARG A 216 -14.53 2.15 -10.86
N PRO A 217 -13.23 2.24 -10.57
CA PRO A 217 -12.38 1.07 -10.43
C PRO A 217 -12.75 0.26 -9.18
N ASP A 218 -12.34 -1.00 -9.16
CA ASP A 218 -12.38 -1.80 -7.95
C ASP A 218 -11.36 -1.29 -6.93
N ILE A 219 -11.63 -1.51 -5.64
CA ILE A 219 -10.67 -1.29 -4.56
C ILE A 219 -9.66 -2.44 -4.54
N GLY A 220 -8.38 -2.11 -4.41
CA GLY A 220 -7.27 -3.06 -4.42
C GLY A 220 -6.59 -3.22 -5.77
N PHE A 221 -5.67 -4.17 -5.83
CA PHE A 221 -4.71 -4.34 -6.93
C PHE A 221 -5.25 -5.06 -8.18
N PHE A 222 -6.47 -5.59 -8.10
CA PHE A 222 -7.12 -6.41 -9.13
C PHE A 222 -8.39 -5.70 -9.63
N GLN A 223 -8.69 -5.82 -10.92
CA GLN A 223 -9.94 -5.35 -11.52
C GLN A 223 -10.78 -6.52 -12.05
N THR A 224 -12.03 -6.61 -11.61
CA THR A 224 -13.03 -7.52 -12.15
C THR A 224 -13.46 -7.13 -13.57
N ARG A 225 -13.92 -8.12 -14.32
CA ARG A 225 -14.55 -7.97 -15.63
C ARG A 225 -15.98 -8.49 -15.59
#